data_AF-A0A191YRL5-F1
#
_entry.id   AF-A0A191YRL5-F1
#
_cell.length_a   1.000
_cell.length_b   1.000
_cell.length_c   1.000
_cell.angle_alpha   90.00
_cell.angle_beta   90.00
_cell.angle_gamma   90.00
#
_symmetry.space_group_name_H-M   'P 1'
#
loop_
_entity.id
_entity.type
_entity.pdbx_description
1 polymer ?
#
loop_
_entity_poly.entity_id
_entity_poly.type
_entity_poly.pdbx_seq_one_letter_code
_entity_poly.pdbx_strand_id
1 'polypeptide(L)'
;MPIKYVRSLTGRRRTTTANRHLGFALAFVAGATNAGGFLAVHQYTSHMTGIVSSMADNSVLGAYDLMLGGAGALLSFLVGAACSAAMVNYSRRRRMHSEFAVPLLVEAFLLICFGFLGAQLSTVDGLFVSVTVMLLCFIMGLQNAVITKISKAEIRTTHITGIITDIGIELGKLFYWNAASTSTHPKVLANRTRLKILILLALNFFFGGVMGAFGFKHIGYISTVPLAMVLVTLAIVPAFDDVRLFVRRVMRK
;
A
#
# COMPACT_ATOMS: atom_id res chain seq x y z
N MET A 1 -12.45 18.92 -15.57
CA MET A 1 -13.06 17.79 -14.81
C MET A 1 -12.05 16.86 -14.10
N PRO A 2 -10.81 16.60 -14.57
CA PRO A 2 -9.85 15.71 -13.90
C PRO A 2 -9.40 16.20 -12.51
N ILE A 3 -9.18 17.50 -12.36
CA ILE A 3 -8.67 18.12 -11.11
C ILE A 3 -9.67 17.94 -9.96
N LYS A 4 -10.98 18.06 -10.22
CA LYS A 4 -12.03 17.84 -9.20
C LYS A 4 -12.04 16.39 -8.73
N TYR A 5 -11.80 15.44 -9.64
CA TYR A 5 -11.74 14.01 -9.32
C TYR A 5 -10.51 13.67 -8.46
N VAL A 6 -9.31 14.10 -8.86
CA VAL A 6 -8.08 13.90 -8.07
C VAL A 6 -8.18 14.57 -6.70
N ARG A 7 -8.69 15.81 -6.62
CA ARG A 7 -8.96 16.47 -5.33
C ARG A 7 -9.92 15.67 -4.46
N SER A 8 -10.92 15.04 -5.07
CA SER A 8 -11.85 14.19 -4.33
C SER A 8 -11.15 12.97 -3.77
N LEU A 9 -10.12 12.40 -4.45
CA LEU A 9 -9.39 11.17 -4.06
C LEU A 9 -8.56 11.29 -2.78
N THR A 10 -7.97 12.46 -2.50
CA THR A 10 -7.02 12.63 -1.39
C THR A 10 -7.34 13.83 -0.48
N GLY A 11 -8.40 14.57 -0.77
CA GLY A 11 -8.87 15.72 0.02
C GLY A 11 -9.73 15.37 1.24
N ARG A 12 -10.11 16.40 2.01
CA ARG A 12 -10.79 16.26 3.32
C ARG A 12 -12.26 15.77 3.28
N ARG A 13 -13.04 16.12 2.25
CA ARG A 13 -14.42 15.59 2.07
C ARG A 13 -14.36 14.38 1.13
N ARG A 14 -14.71 13.21 1.65
CA ARG A 14 -14.53 11.91 0.97
C ARG A 14 -15.84 11.14 0.85
N THR A 15 -15.99 10.43 -0.27
CA THR A 15 -17.08 9.48 -0.51
C THR A 15 -16.55 8.05 -0.52
N THR A 16 -17.40 7.07 -0.24
CA THR A 16 -17.04 5.64 -0.26
C THR A 16 -16.49 5.21 -1.62
N THR A 17 -17.06 5.72 -2.72
CA THR A 17 -16.59 5.47 -4.08
C THR A 17 -15.16 5.96 -4.30
N ALA A 18 -14.86 7.17 -3.84
CA ALA A 18 -13.54 7.77 -4.02
C ALA A 18 -12.48 7.08 -3.12
N ASN A 19 -12.88 6.50 -1.98
CA ASN A 19 -12.02 5.61 -1.17
C ASN A 19 -11.70 4.31 -1.92
N ARG A 20 -12.68 3.71 -2.59
CA ARG A 20 -12.48 2.49 -3.41
C ARG A 20 -11.54 2.72 -4.57
N HIS A 21 -11.73 3.80 -5.33
CA HIS A 21 -10.87 4.12 -6.48
C HIS A 21 -9.41 4.34 -6.06
N LEU A 22 -9.19 5.04 -4.94
CA LEU A 22 -7.85 5.17 -4.37
C LEU A 22 -7.31 3.82 -3.91
N GLY A 23 -8.14 3.00 -3.25
CA GLY A 23 -7.77 1.64 -2.85
C GLY A 23 -7.33 0.75 -4.01
N PHE A 24 -8.00 0.82 -5.17
CA PHE A 24 -7.61 0.08 -6.37
C PHE A 24 -6.27 0.56 -6.93
N ALA A 25 -6.06 1.88 -7.02
CA ALA A 25 -4.80 2.43 -7.50
C ALA A 25 -3.63 2.08 -6.56
N LEU A 26 -3.84 2.17 -5.23
CA LEU A 26 -2.83 1.78 -4.25
C LEU A 26 -2.61 0.26 -4.20
N ALA A 27 -3.64 -0.56 -4.47
CA ALA A 27 -3.45 -2.00 -4.63
C ALA A 27 -2.55 -2.32 -5.82
N PHE A 28 -2.74 -1.63 -6.94
CA PHE A 28 -1.87 -1.74 -8.11
C PHE A 28 -0.43 -1.35 -7.79
N VAL A 29 -0.21 -0.17 -7.17
CA VAL A 29 1.14 0.27 -6.78
C VAL A 29 1.76 -0.70 -5.78
N ALA A 30 1.01 -1.17 -4.78
CA ALA A 30 1.48 -2.15 -3.80
C ALA A 30 1.93 -3.45 -4.46
N GLY A 31 1.14 -3.98 -5.39
CA GLY A 31 1.48 -5.16 -6.17
C GLY A 31 2.77 -4.95 -6.97
N ALA A 32 2.85 -3.83 -7.70
CA ALA A 32 4.00 -3.50 -8.53
C ALA A 32 5.28 -3.34 -7.72
N THR A 33 5.24 -2.61 -6.61
CA THR A 33 6.38 -2.43 -5.71
C THR A 33 6.77 -3.75 -5.05
N ASN A 34 5.82 -4.60 -4.65
CA ASN A 34 6.13 -5.86 -3.97
C ASN A 34 6.77 -6.89 -4.92
N ALA A 35 6.22 -7.05 -6.13
CA ALA A 35 6.77 -7.98 -7.12
C ALA A 35 8.04 -7.45 -7.79
N GLY A 36 8.09 -6.15 -8.12
CA GLY A 36 9.29 -5.50 -8.63
C GLY A 36 10.41 -5.48 -7.59
N GLY A 37 10.09 -5.16 -6.34
CA GLY A 37 11.03 -5.22 -5.21
C GLY A 37 11.57 -6.63 -4.98
N PHE A 38 10.74 -7.68 -5.10
CA PHE A 38 11.20 -9.06 -5.02
C PHE A 38 12.30 -9.37 -6.05
N LEU A 39 12.22 -8.85 -7.28
CA LEU A 39 13.29 -9.04 -8.27
C LEU A 39 14.59 -8.30 -7.91
N ALA A 40 14.52 -7.29 -7.05
CA ALA A 40 15.67 -6.54 -6.57
C ALA A 40 16.33 -7.19 -5.35
N VAL A 41 15.52 -7.69 -4.40
CA VAL A 41 15.99 -8.10 -3.07
C VAL A 41 15.62 -9.54 -2.69
N HIS A 42 15.02 -10.31 -3.61
CA HIS A 42 14.62 -11.71 -3.45
C HIS A 42 13.69 -12.00 -2.27
N GLN A 43 13.00 -10.98 -1.77
CA GLN A 43 12.08 -11.09 -0.64
C GLN A 43 10.87 -10.17 -0.85
N TYR A 44 9.69 -10.68 -0.49
CA TYR A 44 8.48 -9.86 -0.49
C TYR A 44 8.42 -8.99 0.77
N THR A 45 8.27 -7.69 0.59
CA THR A 45 8.41 -6.69 1.67
C THR A 45 7.08 -6.32 2.31
N SER A 46 5.95 -6.78 1.76
CA SER A 46 4.61 -6.56 2.34
C SER A 46 4.06 -7.73 3.15
N HIS A 47 4.72 -8.90 3.14
CA HIS A 47 4.25 -10.14 3.76
C HIS A 47 4.77 -10.32 5.20
N MET A 48 4.21 -9.55 6.14
CA MET A 48 4.66 -9.55 7.54
C MET A 48 4.44 -10.89 8.26
N THR A 49 3.38 -11.63 7.93
CA THR A 49 3.16 -12.98 8.50
C THR A 49 4.28 -13.93 8.13
N GLY A 50 4.72 -13.92 6.86
CA GLY A 50 5.85 -14.73 6.40
C GLY A 50 7.17 -14.33 7.05
N ILE A 51 7.42 -13.03 7.22
CA ILE A 51 8.63 -12.52 7.91
C ILE A 51 8.65 -12.98 9.37
N VAL A 52 7.53 -12.88 10.09
CA VAL A 52 7.46 -13.31 11.50
C VAL A 52 7.64 -14.82 11.62
N SER A 53 7.02 -15.61 10.73
CA SER A 53 7.22 -17.06 10.70
C SER A 53 8.67 -17.45 10.41
N SER A 54 9.30 -16.82 9.41
CA SER A 54 10.71 -17.11 9.09
C SER A 54 11.65 -16.67 10.21
N MET A 55 11.36 -15.61 10.94
CA MET A 55 12.11 -15.23 12.14
C MET A 55 12.04 -16.33 13.21
N ALA A 56 10.85 -16.90 13.45
CA ALA A 56 10.69 -17.99 14.41
C ALA A 56 11.48 -19.24 13.97
N ASP A 57 11.37 -19.64 12.70
CA ASP A 57 12.12 -20.79 12.16
C ASP A 57 13.63 -20.58 12.29
N ASN A 58 14.13 -19.41 11.87
CA ASN A 58 15.56 -19.08 11.93
C ASN A 58 16.09 -18.99 13.37
N SER A 59 15.25 -18.61 14.34
CA SER A 59 15.64 -18.62 15.76
C SER A 59 15.89 -20.03 16.29
N VAL A 60 15.10 -21.01 15.85
CA VAL A 60 15.23 -22.42 16.25
C VAL A 60 16.39 -23.09 15.52
N LEU A 61 16.58 -22.74 14.24
CA LEU A 61 17.66 -23.28 13.40
C LEU A 61 19.03 -22.67 13.71
N GLY A 62 19.12 -21.70 14.62
CA GLY A 62 20.38 -21.00 14.96
C GLY A 62 20.87 -20.02 13.89
N ALA A 63 20.04 -19.72 12.89
CA ALA A 63 20.35 -18.79 11.80
C ALA A 63 20.04 -17.33 12.21
N TYR A 64 20.73 -16.84 13.24
CA TYR A 64 20.42 -15.54 13.86
C TYR A 64 20.57 -14.34 12.92
N ASP A 65 21.47 -14.39 11.93
CA ASP A 65 21.62 -13.30 10.95
C ASP A 65 20.34 -13.09 10.14
N LEU A 66 19.70 -14.17 9.70
CA LEU A 66 18.43 -14.13 8.97
C LEU A 66 17.27 -13.68 9.87
N MET A 67 17.28 -14.12 11.14
CA MET A 67 16.31 -13.67 12.15
C MET A 67 16.42 -12.16 12.38
N LEU A 68 17.64 -11.63 12.54
CA LEU A 68 17.90 -10.20 12.75
C LEU A 68 17.56 -9.38 11.51
N GLY A 69 17.82 -9.89 10.31
CA GLY A 69 17.36 -9.30 9.06
C GLY A 69 15.83 -9.19 9.00
N GLY A 70 15.13 -10.26 9.38
CA GLY A 70 13.66 -10.26 9.51
C GLY A 70 13.15 -9.26 10.55
N ALA A 71 13.82 -9.16 11.70
CA ALA A 71 13.50 -8.17 12.73
C ALA A 71 13.68 -6.73 12.22
N GLY A 72 14.76 -6.45 11.50
CA GLY A 72 15.01 -5.15 10.86
C GLY A 72 13.92 -4.79 9.84
N ALA A 73 13.50 -5.75 9.02
CA ALA A 73 12.39 -5.58 8.08
C ALA A 73 11.06 -5.28 8.79
N LEU A 74 10.72 -6.07 9.83
CA LEU A 74 9.51 -5.90 10.62
C LEU A 74 9.46 -4.55 11.35
N LEU A 75 10.57 -4.15 11.98
CA LEU A 75 10.68 -2.85 12.65
C LEU A 75 10.59 -1.71 11.65
N SER A 76 11.21 -1.83 10.47
CA SER A 76 11.12 -0.81 9.42
C SER A 76 9.68 -0.62 8.93
N PHE A 77 8.94 -1.72 8.74
CA PHE A 77 7.51 -1.65 8.41
C PHE A 77 6.69 -0.98 9.52
N LEU A 78 6.93 -1.35 10.78
CA LEU A 78 6.26 -0.77 11.93
C LEU A 78 6.51 0.75 12.02
N VAL A 79 7.76 1.17 11.86
CA VAL A 79 8.16 2.59 11.88
C VAL A 79 7.55 3.35 10.70
N GLY A 80 7.51 2.76 9.50
CA GLY A 80 6.81 3.33 8.35
C GLY A 80 5.32 3.57 8.61
N ALA A 81 4.64 2.58 9.21
CA ALA A 81 3.24 2.69 9.59
C ALA A 81 3.02 3.77 10.68
N ALA A 82 3.91 3.84 11.67
CA ALA A 82 3.88 4.87 12.72
C ALA A 82 4.09 6.28 12.15
N CYS A 83 5.06 6.47 11.25
CA CYS A 83 5.32 7.72 10.54
C CYS A 83 4.10 8.17 9.74
N SER A 84 3.48 7.25 8.99
CA SER A 84 2.24 7.52 8.25
C SER A 84 1.11 7.99 9.17
N ALA A 85 0.89 7.29 10.28
CA ALA A 85 -0.11 7.68 11.27
C ALA A 85 0.17 9.06 11.88
N ALA A 86 1.43 9.35 12.21
CA ALA A 86 1.85 10.65 12.72
C ALA A 86 1.60 11.78 11.71
N MET A 87 1.98 11.59 10.44
CA MET A 87 1.76 12.57 9.35
C MET A 87 0.26 12.85 9.12
N VAL A 88 -0.56 11.80 9.10
CA VAL A 88 -2.02 11.94 8.96
C VAL A 88 -2.62 12.69 10.15
N ASN A 89 -2.25 12.33 11.39
CA ASN A 89 -2.76 12.99 12.59
C ASN A 89 -2.30 14.45 12.70
N TYR A 90 -1.06 14.76 12.31
CA TYR A 90 -0.55 16.12 12.24
C TYR A 90 -1.36 16.97 11.25
N SER A 91 -1.58 16.44 10.04
CA SER A 91 -2.33 17.12 8.98
C SER A 91 -3.79 17.36 9.39
N ARG A 92 -4.42 16.39 10.08
CA ARG A 92 -5.76 16.53 10.68
C ARG A 92 -5.82 17.65 11.70
N ARG A 93 -4.88 17.69 12.65
CA ARG A 93 -4.82 18.73 13.69
C ARG A 93 -4.66 20.13 13.10
N ARG A 94 -3.86 20.26 12.04
CA ARG A 94 -3.65 21.51 11.30
C ARG A 94 -4.79 21.87 10.32
N ARG A 95 -5.82 21.02 10.20
CA ARG A 95 -6.95 21.18 9.25
C ARG A 95 -6.51 21.36 7.80
N MET A 96 -5.40 20.70 7.42
CA MET A 96 -4.83 20.72 6.07
C MET A 96 -5.77 20.08 5.04
N HIS A 97 -5.71 20.53 3.79
CA HIS A 97 -6.42 19.87 2.68
C HIS A 97 -5.71 18.58 2.24
N SER A 98 -4.39 18.49 2.46
CA SER A 98 -3.49 17.39 2.10
C SER A 98 -3.41 16.26 3.13
N GLU A 99 -4.49 16.03 3.88
CA GLU A 99 -4.53 15.13 5.04
C GLU A 99 -3.87 13.76 4.78
N PHE A 100 -4.06 13.23 3.58
CA PHE A 100 -3.51 11.95 3.14
C PHE A 100 -2.54 12.06 1.96
N ALA A 101 -2.39 13.24 1.39
CA ALA A 101 -1.46 13.47 0.28
C ALA A 101 0.00 13.51 0.75
N VAL A 102 0.27 13.99 1.97
CA VAL A 102 1.64 14.05 2.51
C VAL A 102 2.31 12.67 2.57
N PRO A 103 1.69 11.64 3.19
CA PRO A 103 2.27 10.30 3.15
C PRO A 103 2.50 9.76 1.73
N LEU A 104 1.55 9.96 0.81
CA LEU A 104 1.69 9.47 -0.57
C LEU A 104 2.85 10.14 -1.33
N LEU A 105 3.12 11.41 -1.06
CA LEU A 105 4.28 12.10 -1.62
C LEU A 105 5.60 11.60 -1.01
N VAL A 106 5.62 11.31 0.29
CA VAL A 106 6.77 10.69 0.95
C VAL A 106 7.02 9.30 0.38
N GLU A 107 5.97 8.51 0.16
CA GLU A 107 6.05 7.21 -0.50
C GLU A 107 6.66 7.31 -1.90
N ALA A 108 6.16 8.25 -2.71
CA ALA A 108 6.69 8.51 -4.05
C ALA A 108 8.18 8.89 -4.03
N PHE A 109 8.56 9.79 -3.12
CA PHE A 109 9.96 10.19 -2.94
C PHE A 109 10.85 9.00 -2.56
N LEU A 110 10.42 8.19 -1.58
CA LEU A 110 11.18 7.03 -1.14
C LEU A 110 11.30 5.95 -2.22
N LEU A 111 10.30 5.80 -3.09
CA LEU A 111 10.40 4.93 -4.27
C LEU A 111 11.45 5.40 -5.26
N ILE A 112 11.55 6.71 -5.50
CA ILE A 112 12.62 7.29 -6.33
C ILE A 112 13.99 7.07 -5.66
N CYS A 113 14.10 7.28 -4.34
CA CYS A 113 15.32 6.99 -3.60
C CYS A 113 15.72 5.51 -3.71
N PHE A 114 14.76 4.58 -3.59
CA PHE A 114 14.99 3.16 -3.81
C PHE A 114 15.50 2.89 -5.23
N GLY A 115 14.87 3.47 -6.25
CA GLY A 115 15.31 3.32 -7.64
C GLY A 115 16.73 3.86 -7.87
N PHE A 116 17.05 5.02 -7.29
CA PHE A 116 18.37 5.62 -7.39
C PHE A 116 19.45 4.79 -6.68
N LEU A 117 19.20 4.40 -5.43
CA LEU A 117 20.11 3.55 -4.65
C LEU A 117 20.33 2.21 -5.35
N GLY A 118 19.27 1.62 -5.87
CA GLY A 118 19.28 0.46 -6.75
C GLY A 118 20.22 0.57 -7.94
N ALA A 119 20.11 1.66 -8.68
CA ALA A 119 20.95 1.88 -9.85
C ALA A 119 22.44 2.10 -9.51
N GLN A 120 22.75 2.59 -8.30
CA GLN A 120 24.11 2.95 -7.90
C GLN A 120 24.83 1.87 -7.08
N LEU A 121 24.12 1.09 -6.27
CA LEU A 121 24.70 0.17 -5.29
C LEU A 121 24.36 -1.30 -5.56
N SER A 122 23.73 -1.65 -6.68
CA SER A 122 23.43 -3.05 -7.04
C SER A 122 24.65 -3.97 -7.15
N THR A 123 25.86 -3.40 -7.17
CA THR A 123 27.14 -4.12 -7.22
C THR A 123 27.80 -4.31 -5.84
N VAL A 124 27.22 -3.78 -4.77
CA VAL A 124 27.76 -3.90 -3.40
C VAL A 124 27.00 -4.99 -2.64
N ASP A 125 27.61 -6.17 -2.49
CA ASP A 125 26.93 -7.34 -1.92
C ASP A 125 26.63 -7.22 -0.41
N GLY A 126 25.54 -7.84 0.03
CA GLY A 126 25.17 -8.05 1.44
C GLY A 126 24.53 -6.85 2.15
N LEU A 127 25.27 -5.76 2.35
CA LEU A 127 24.77 -4.59 3.10
C LEU A 127 23.67 -3.86 2.33
N PHE A 128 23.83 -3.77 1.01
CA PHE A 128 22.86 -3.13 0.12
C PHE A 128 21.48 -3.82 0.15
N VAL A 129 21.46 -5.15 0.14
CA VAL A 129 20.23 -5.95 0.19
C VAL A 129 19.48 -5.68 1.50
N SER A 130 20.19 -5.62 2.63
CA SER A 130 19.57 -5.35 3.94
C SER A 130 18.92 -3.96 4.00
N VAL A 131 19.64 -2.92 3.55
CA VAL A 131 19.13 -1.54 3.56
C VAL A 131 17.95 -1.37 2.62
N THR A 132 17.98 -1.99 1.44
CA THR A 132 16.87 -1.90 0.47
C THR A 132 15.64 -2.69 0.91
N VAL A 133 15.79 -3.86 1.52
CA VAL A 133 14.68 -4.58 2.17
C VAL A 133 14.04 -3.72 3.24
N MET A 134 14.84 -3.11 4.13
CA MET A 134 14.35 -2.21 5.17
C MET A 134 13.60 -1.00 4.59
N LEU A 135 14.15 -0.35 3.55
CA LEU A 135 13.51 0.77 2.86
C LEU A 135 12.18 0.37 2.23
N LEU A 136 12.14 -0.75 1.50
CA LEU A 136 10.91 -1.24 0.89
C LEU A 136 9.87 -1.66 1.95
N CYS A 137 10.28 -2.28 3.05
CA CYS A 137 9.40 -2.60 4.17
C CYS A 137 8.85 -1.32 4.82
N PHE A 138 9.66 -0.28 4.99
CA PHE A 138 9.21 1.03 5.46
C PHE A 138 8.17 1.65 4.52
N ILE A 139 8.43 1.65 3.20
CA ILE A 139 7.50 2.14 2.17
C ILE A 139 6.16 1.39 2.25
N MET A 140 6.20 0.05 2.35
CA MET A 140 5.01 -0.79 2.50
C MET A 140 4.24 -0.50 3.79
N GLY A 141 4.94 -0.30 4.90
CA GLY A 141 4.34 0.06 6.18
C GLY A 141 3.63 1.41 6.12
N LEU A 142 4.28 2.39 5.47
CA LEU A 142 3.71 3.71 5.24
C LEU A 142 2.42 3.60 4.41
N GLN A 143 2.47 2.95 3.25
CA GLN A 143 1.32 2.80 2.34
C GLN A 143 0.14 2.08 3.01
N ASN A 144 0.41 0.99 3.73
CA ASN A 144 -0.61 0.23 4.44
C ASN A 144 -1.32 1.03 5.52
N ALA A 145 -0.58 1.86 6.26
CA ALA A 145 -1.17 2.76 7.24
C ALA A 145 -2.00 3.88 6.57
N VAL A 146 -1.55 4.43 5.43
CA VAL A 146 -2.29 5.45 4.68
C VAL A 146 -3.65 4.92 4.26
N ILE A 147 -3.70 3.81 3.53
CA ILE A 147 -4.97 3.30 3.02
C ILE A 147 -5.92 2.92 4.16
N THR A 148 -5.40 2.29 5.22
CA THR A 148 -6.19 1.93 6.41
C THR A 148 -6.83 3.17 7.05
N LYS A 149 -6.10 4.28 7.16
CA LYS A 149 -6.63 5.52 7.73
C LYS A 149 -7.63 6.20 6.78
N ILE A 150 -7.39 6.19 5.47
CA ILE A 150 -8.30 6.76 4.47
C ILE A 150 -9.63 6.00 4.41
N SER A 151 -9.55 4.67 4.40
CA SER A 151 -10.72 3.80 4.27
C SER A 151 -11.43 3.54 5.60
N LYS A 152 -10.97 4.13 6.72
CA LYS A 152 -11.44 3.79 8.07
C LYS A 152 -11.40 2.28 8.35
N ALA A 153 -10.28 1.65 7.98
CA ALA A 153 -10.01 0.22 8.07
C ALA A 153 -10.87 -0.69 7.15
N GLU A 154 -11.69 -0.14 6.25
CA GLU A 154 -12.47 -0.94 5.29
C GLU A 154 -11.61 -1.63 4.20
N ILE A 155 -10.48 -1.04 3.80
CA ILE A 155 -9.63 -1.52 2.70
C ILE A 155 -8.20 -1.73 3.20
N ARG A 156 -7.61 -2.87 2.85
CA ARG A 156 -6.18 -3.17 3.01
C ARG A 156 -5.64 -3.73 1.69
N THR A 157 -4.65 -3.09 1.10
CA THR A 157 -4.17 -3.38 -0.26
C THR A 157 -3.28 -4.62 -0.34
N THR A 158 -2.39 -4.82 0.65
CA THR A 158 -1.44 -5.95 0.66
C THR A 158 -1.95 -7.16 1.44
N HIS A 159 -3.13 -7.06 2.07
CA HIS A 159 -3.70 -8.14 2.88
C HIS A 159 -4.42 -9.17 1.99
N ILE A 160 -3.71 -9.68 0.99
CA ILE A 160 -4.26 -10.56 -0.05
C ILE A 160 -4.84 -11.84 0.56
N THR A 161 -4.20 -12.42 1.58
CA THR A 161 -4.74 -13.58 2.31
C THR A 161 -6.18 -13.34 2.76
N GLY A 162 -6.45 -12.22 3.45
CA GLY A 162 -7.82 -11.91 3.89
C GLY A 162 -8.76 -11.54 2.74
N ILE A 163 -8.26 -10.90 1.69
CA ILE A 163 -9.08 -10.61 0.50
C ILE A 163 -9.56 -11.92 -0.14
N ILE A 164 -8.67 -12.89 -0.34
CA ILE A 164 -9.00 -14.20 -0.93
C ILE A 164 -9.96 -14.97 -0.01
N THR A 165 -9.72 -14.98 1.32
CA THR A 165 -10.64 -15.59 2.28
C THR A 165 -12.04 -14.98 2.20
N ASP A 166 -12.15 -13.65 2.17
CA ASP A 166 -13.43 -12.95 2.08
C ASP A 166 -14.14 -13.20 0.74
N ILE A 167 -13.39 -13.31 -0.37
CA ILE A 167 -13.95 -13.74 -1.67
C ILE A 167 -14.54 -15.14 -1.55
N GLY A 168 -13.79 -16.08 -0.96
CA GLY A 168 -14.25 -17.44 -0.72
C GLY A 168 -15.52 -17.50 0.11
N ILE A 169 -15.61 -16.70 1.18
CA ILE A 169 -16.81 -16.59 2.02
C ILE A 169 -18.02 -16.09 1.21
N GLU A 170 -17.86 -15.02 0.43
CA GLU A 170 -18.98 -14.45 -0.34
C GLU A 170 -19.40 -15.34 -1.52
N LEU A 171 -18.46 -16.04 -2.17
CA LEU A 171 -18.78 -17.08 -3.15
C LEU A 171 -19.51 -18.26 -2.50
N GLY A 172 -19.07 -18.70 -1.33
CA GLY A 172 -19.75 -19.74 -0.55
C GLY A 172 -21.21 -19.39 -0.25
N LYS A 173 -21.48 -18.14 0.17
CA LYS A 173 -22.86 -17.63 0.34
C LYS A 173 -23.64 -17.57 -0.97
N LEU A 174 -22.98 -17.25 -2.08
CA LEU A 174 -23.63 -17.11 -3.39
C LEU A 174 -24.13 -18.45 -3.92
N PHE A 175 -23.37 -19.51 -3.67
CA PHE A 175 -23.69 -20.88 -4.07
C PHE A 175 -24.44 -21.66 -2.97
N TYR A 176 -24.76 -21.03 -1.84
CA TYR A 176 -25.50 -21.67 -0.75
C TYR A 176 -26.96 -21.91 -1.15
N TRP A 177 -27.41 -23.16 -1.07
CA TRP A 177 -28.79 -23.53 -1.30
C TRP A 177 -29.66 -23.10 -0.12
N ASN A 178 -30.47 -22.06 -0.30
CA ASN A 178 -31.50 -21.70 0.68
C ASN A 178 -32.71 -22.62 0.50
N ALA A 179 -32.94 -23.54 1.44
CA ALA A 179 -34.10 -24.43 1.43
C ALA A 179 -35.43 -23.63 1.49
N ALA A 180 -36.51 -24.19 0.94
CA ALA A 180 -37.76 -23.48 0.76
C ALA A 180 -38.53 -23.30 2.08
N SER A 181 -38.65 -22.03 2.50
CA SER A 181 -39.69 -21.38 3.32
C SER A 181 -40.12 -21.94 4.70
N THR A 182 -39.67 -23.12 5.15
CA THR A 182 -40.06 -23.69 6.45
C THR A 182 -38.99 -23.53 7.54
N SER A 183 -37.81 -23.00 7.22
CA SER A 183 -36.77 -22.75 8.21
C SER A 183 -36.98 -21.39 8.91
N THR A 184 -37.01 -21.42 10.25
CA THR A 184 -37.01 -20.22 11.12
C THR A 184 -35.69 -19.43 11.05
N HIS A 185 -34.73 -19.90 10.26
CA HIS A 185 -33.40 -19.31 10.13
C HIS A 185 -33.34 -18.28 8.98
N PRO A 186 -32.61 -17.18 9.16
CA PRO A 186 -32.45 -16.17 8.12
C PRO A 186 -31.78 -16.73 6.87
N LYS A 187 -32.22 -16.26 5.69
CA LYS A 187 -31.63 -16.64 4.40
C LYS A 187 -30.16 -16.23 4.34
N VAL A 188 -29.32 -17.12 3.83
CA VAL A 188 -27.92 -16.82 3.53
C VAL A 188 -27.87 -16.03 2.23
N LEU A 189 -27.41 -14.78 2.32
CA LEU A 189 -27.32 -13.86 1.18
C LEU A 189 -25.88 -13.40 0.98
N ALA A 190 -25.39 -13.51 -0.25
CA ALA A 190 -24.10 -12.98 -0.65
C ALA A 190 -24.17 -11.46 -0.87
N ASN A 191 -23.15 -10.75 -0.38
CA ASN A 191 -22.93 -9.34 -0.67
C ASN A 191 -22.12 -9.19 -1.97
N ARG A 192 -22.85 -9.18 -3.10
CA ARG A 192 -22.26 -9.04 -4.45
C ARG A 192 -21.43 -7.76 -4.62
N THR A 193 -21.81 -6.67 -3.95
CA THR A 193 -21.07 -5.41 -3.99
C THR A 193 -19.70 -5.55 -3.32
N ARG A 194 -19.65 -6.16 -2.13
CA ARG A 194 -18.39 -6.45 -1.43
C ARG A 194 -17.52 -7.40 -2.24
N LEU A 195 -18.10 -8.49 -2.75
CA LEU A 195 -17.41 -9.46 -3.59
C LEU A 195 -16.72 -8.78 -4.80
N LYS A 196 -17.45 -7.91 -5.52
CA LYS A 196 -16.89 -7.16 -6.65
C LYS A 196 -15.70 -6.29 -6.24
N ILE A 197 -15.77 -5.60 -5.10
CA ILE A 197 -14.67 -4.75 -4.60
C ILE A 197 -13.44 -5.59 -4.27
N LEU A 198 -13.63 -6.72 -3.59
CA LEU A 198 -12.54 -7.63 -3.22
C LEU A 198 -11.84 -8.21 -4.44
N ILE A 199 -12.61 -8.67 -5.44
CA ILE A 199 -12.07 -9.17 -6.70
C ILE A 199 -11.28 -8.07 -7.41
N LEU A 200 -11.81 -6.84 -7.48
CA LEU A 200 -11.10 -5.73 -8.10
C LEU A 200 -9.81 -5.37 -7.34
N LEU A 201 -9.80 -5.40 -6.01
CA LEU A 201 -8.56 -5.21 -5.23
C LEU A 201 -7.52 -6.29 -5.55
N ALA A 202 -7.93 -7.57 -5.55
CA ALA A 202 -7.04 -8.69 -5.85
C ALA A 202 -6.48 -8.59 -7.29
N LEU A 203 -7.32 -8.30 -8.28
CA LEU A 203 -6.90 -8.13 -9.67
C LEU A 203 -5.97 -6.94 -9.84
N ASN A 204 -6.26 -5.79 -9.23
CA ASN A 204 -5.38 -4.62 -9.32
C ASN A 204 -4.01 -4.93 -8.69
N PHE A 205 -3.97 -5.59 -7.53
CA PHE A 205 -2.71 -6.04 -6.93
C PHE A 205 -1.95 -7.01 -7.86
N PHE A 206 -2.64 -8.00 -8.42
CA PHE A 206 -2.03 -8.97 -9.33
C PHE A 206 -1.48 -8.31 -10.60
N PHE A 207 -2.28 -7.50 -11.30
CA PHE A 207 -1.83 -6.79 -12.51
C PHE A 207 -0.72 -5.80 -12.19
N GLY A 208 -0.81 -5.12 -11.06
CA GLY A 208 0.28 -4.31 -10.53
C GLY A 208 1.56 -5.12 -10.41
N GLY A 209 1.49 -6.28 -9.76
CA GLY A 209 2.61 -7.20 -9.60
C GLY A 209 3.21 -7.66 -10.92
N VAL A 210 2.38 -8.06 -11.89
CA VAL A 210 2.84 -8.45 -13.23
C VAL A 210 3.56 -7.28 -13.91
N MET A 211 2.98 -6.08 -13.89
CA MET A 211 3.59 -4.89 -14.50
C MET A 211 4.86 -4.44 -13.79
N GLY A 212 4.90 -4.52 -12.46
CA GLY A 212 6.09 -4.20 -11.66
C GLY A 212 7.23 -5.18 -11.92
N ALA A 213 6.94 -6.48 -11.94
CA ALA A 213 7.91 -7.52 -12.27
C ALA A 213 8.42 -7.37 -13.71
N PHE A 214 7.52 -7.14 -14.68
CA PHE A 214 7.89 -6.90 -16.07
C PHE A 214 8.75 -5.64 -16.23
N GLY A 215 8.34 -4.54 -15.61
CA GLY A 215 9.08 -3.28 -15.62
C GLY A 215 10.48 -3.46 -15.03
N PHE A 216 10.59 -4.07 -13.85
CA PHE A 216 11.89 -4.29 -13.22
C PHE A 216 12.78 -5.23 -14.04
N LYS A 217 12.23 -6.28 -14.63
CA LYS A 217 12.96 -7.21 -15.50
C LYS A 217 13.56 -6.51 -16.74
N HIS A 218 12.84 -5.58 -17.36
CA HIS A 218 13.25 -5.00 -18.65
C HIS A 218 13.98 -3.67 -18.54
N ILE A 219 13.61 -2.81 -17.58
CA ILE A 219 14.19 -1.46 -17.42
C ILE A 219 14.78 -1.25 -16.02
N GLY A 220 14.91 -2.31 -15.22
CA GLY A 220 15.55 -2.27 -13.91
C GLY A 220 14.86 -1.31 -12.94
N TYR A 221 15.69 -0.63 -12.15
CA TYR A 221 15.24 0.31 -11.11
C TYR A 221 14.50 1.55 -11.65
N ILE A 222 14.60 1.87 -12.94
CA ILE A 222 13.84 2.97 -13.57
C ILE A 222 12.32 2.69 -13.51
N SER A 223 11.91 1.42 -13.39
CA SER A 223 10.51 1.01 -13.20
C SER A 223 9.82 1.64 -11.96
N THR A 224 10.59 2.18 -11.02
CA THR A 224 10.08 2.92 -9.85
C THR A 224 9.51 4.29 -10.22
N VAL A 225 9.98 4.91 -11.31
CA VAL A 225 9.57 6.25 -11.74
C VAL A 225 8.09 6.31 -12.12
N PRO A 226 7.55 5.42 -12.98
CA PRO A 226 6.11 5.38 -13.25
C PRO A 226 5.25 5.21 -11.99
N LEU A 227 5.68 4.39 -11.03
CA LEU A 227 4.95 4.16 -9.78
C LEU A 227 4.91 5.42 -8.92
N ALA A 228 6.06 6.09 -8.76
CA ALA A 228 6.13 7.37 -8.08
C ALA A 228 5.25 8.44 -8.76
N MET A 229 5.22 8.48 -10.10
CA MET A 229 4.37 9.40 -10.86
C MET A 229 2.88 9.15 -10.64
N VAL A 230 2.45 7.90 -10.52
CA VAL A 230 1.06 7.57 -10.15
C VAL A 230 0.72 8.14 -8.76
N LEU A 231 1.58 7.90 -7.77
CA LEU A 231 1.37 8.41 -6.41
C LEU A 231 1.35 9.94 -6.35
N VAL A 232 2.29 10.61 -7.04
CA VAL A 232 2.31 12.07 -7.17
C VAL A 232 1.01 12.55 -7.80
N THR A 233 0.56 11.94 -8.91
CA THR A 233 -0.68 12.34 -9.59
C THR A 233 -1.90 12.23 -8.66
N LEU A 234 -1.96 11.21 -7.81
CA LEU A 234 -3.05 11.03 -6.83
C LEU A 234 -3.01 12.06 -5.70
N ALA A 235 -1.83 12.60 -5.37
CA ALA A 235 -1.59 13.46 -4.20
C ALA A 235 -1.40 14.95 -4.52
N ILE A 236 -1.03 15.30 -5.75
CA ILE A 236 -0.50 16.63 -6.10
C ILE A 236 -1.54 17.75 -5.96
N VAL A 237 -2.82 17.48 -6.25
CA VAL A 237 -3.86 18.51 -6.22
C VAL A 237 -4.11 19.05 -4.81
N PRO A 238 -4.42 18.23 -3.78
CA PRO A 238 -4.57 18.73 -2.42
C PRO A 238 -3.27 19.26 -1.80
N ALA A 239 -2.10 18.75 -2.21
CA ALA A 239 -0.82 19.30 -1.76
C ALA A 239 -0.59 20.73 -2.28
N PHE A 240 -0.89 20.98 -3.56
CA PHE A 240 -0.77 22.30 -4.16
C PHE A 240 -1.74 23.32 -3.53
N ASP A 241 -2.94 22.88 -3.15
CA ASP A 241 -3.91 23.72 -2.45
C ASP A 241 -3.38 24.23 -1.11
N ASP A 242 -2.69 23.39 -0.35
CA ASP A 242 -2.10 23.76 0.94
C ASP A 242 -0.87 24.68 0.79
N VAL A 243 0.01 24.41 -0.19
CA VAL A 243 1.14 25.30 -0.51
C VAL A 243 0.64 26.69 -0.89
N ARG A 244 -0.38 26.78 -1.74
CA ARG A 244 -0.99 28.06 -2.15
C ARG A 244 -1.56 28.83 -0.96
N LEU A 245 -2.20 28.14 -0.01
CA LEU A 245 -2.73 28.76 1.20
C LEU A 245 -1.62 29.21 2.15
N PHE A 246 -0.54 28.44 2.27
CA PHE A 246 0.62 28.81 3.06
C PHE A 246 1.31 30.06 2.50
N VAL A 247 1.61 30.07 1.19
CA VAL A 247 2.21 31.23 0.50
C VAL A 247 1.34 32.46 0.67
N ARG A 248 0.01 32.35 0.50
CA ARG A 248 -0.92 33.47 0.74
C ARG A 248 -0.93 33.99 2.17
N ARG A 249 -0.69 33.13 3.17
CA ARG A 249 -0.59 33.56 4.57
C ARG A 249 0.73 34.25 4.87
N VAL A 250 1.83 33.76 4.27
CA VAL A 250 3.16 34.35 4.42
C VAL A 250 3.22 35.72 3.72
N MET A 251 2.67 35.85 2.50
CA MET A 251 2.61 37.12 1.76
C MET A 251 1.62 38.16 2.32
N ARG A 252 0.79 37.78 3.31
CA ARG A 252 -0.14 38.69 4.00
C ARG A 252 0.39 39.19 5.35
N LYS A 253 1.53 38.67 5.80
CA LYS A 253 2.27 39.15 6.95
C LYS A 253 3.40 40.04 6.47
#